data_AF-A0A7X7B8W6-F1
#
_entry.id   AF-A0A7X7B8W6-F1
#
_cell.length_a   1.000
_cell.length_b   1.000
_cell.length_c   1.000
_cell.angle_alpha   90.00
_cell.angle_beta   90.00
_cell.angle_gamma   90.00
#
_symmetry.space_group_name_H-M   'P 1'
#
loop_
_entity.id
_entity.type
_entity.pdbx_description
1 polymer ?
#
loop_
_entity_poly.entity_id
_entity_poly.type
_entity_poly.pdbx_seq_one_letter_code
_entity_poly.pdbx_strand_id
1 'polypeptide(L)'
;MDQKIMELVAGLMALSARTAPKAAGKDFVEIKVVTGAEVERLAETCVAYGKETGKKNWDRDGENIRQSAAVLLLALKKAQAAGLNCGACGFAKCSDLPNPVAGPEFAGPICAWRIMDLGIALGSAAKTASILNADNRIMYRVGVAARQLNLIEGELVVGIPLSATGKSIYFDR
;
A
#
# COMPACT_ATOMS: atom_id res chain seq x y z
N MET A 1 16.10 -7.19 -15.89
CA MET A 1 14.92 -6.96 -16.76
C MET A 1 14.82 -5.47 -17.04
N ASP A 2 14.22 -5.05 -18.15
CA ASP A 2 14.06 -3.63 -18.48
C ASP A 2 13.17 -2.94 -17.43
N GLN A 3 13.68 -1.87 -16.81
CA GLN A 3 12.96 -1.01 -15.87
C GLN A 3 11.59 -0.57 -16.43
N LYS A 4 11.53 -0.29 -17.74
CA LYS A 4 10.28 0.12 -18.42
C LYS A 4 9.21 -0.95 -18.39
N ILE A 5 9.59 -2.24 -18.42
CA ILE A 5 8.62 -3.35 -18.36
C ILE A 5 7.98 -3.38 -16.97
N MET A 6 8.76 -3.23 -15.90
CA MET A 6 8.23 -3.22 -14.54
C MET A 6 7.39 -1.98 -14.25
N GLU A 7 7.76 -0.83 -14.83
CA GLU A 7 6.93 0.38 -14.80
C GLU A 7 5.58 0.18 -15.50
N LEU A 8 5.59 -0.46 -16.66
CA LEU A 8 4.36 -0.81 -17.37
C LEU A 8 3.48 -1.75 -16.54
N VAL A 9 4.06 -2.80 -15.96
CA VAL A 9 3.33 -3.73 -15.08
C VAL A 9 2.72 -2.98 -13.89
N ALA A 10 3.50 -2.13 -13.21
CA ALA A 10 3.00 -1.31 -12.10
C ALA A 10 1.87 -0.37 -12.53
N GLY A 11 1.94 0.21 -13.74
CA GLY A 11 0.86 1.00 -14.34
C GLY A 11 -0.42 0.18 -14.59
N LEU A 12 -0.30 -1.05 -15.06
CA LEU A 12 -1.45 -1.96 -15.23
C LEU A 12 -2.06 -2.37 -13.89
N MET A 13 -1.24 -2.58 -12.86
CA MET A 13 -1.72 -2.80 -11.50
C MET A 13 -2.45 -1.58 -10.93
N ALA A 14 -1.93 -0.38 -11.17
CA ALA A 14 -2.56 0.88 -10.79
C ALA A 14 -3.94 1.03 -11.46
N LEU A 15 -4.06 0.70 -12.74
CA LEU A 15 -5.34 0.65 -13.46
C LEU A 15 -6.31 -0.32 -12.78
N SER A 16 -5.87 -1.54 -12.49
CA SER A 16 -6.67 -2.58 -11.83
C SER A 16 -7.18 -2.14 -10.45
N ALA A 17 -6.33 -1.51 -9.64
CA ALA A 17 -6.71 -0.93 -8.35
C ALA A 17 -7.72 0.22 -8.48
N ARG A 18 -7.53 1.11 -9.47
CA ARG A 18 -8.46 2.21 -9.75
C ARG A 18 -9.85 1.70 -10.10
N THR A 19 -9.93 0.67 -10.94
CA THR A 19 -11.22 0.11 -11.40
C THR A 19 -11.82 -0.95 -10.47
N ALA A 20 -11.12 -1.33 -9.40
CA ALA A 20 -11.64 -2.28 -8.42
C ALA A 20 -12.99 -1.83 -7.85
N PRO A 21 -13.95 -2.74 -7.62
CA PRO A 21 -15.27 -2.42 -7.08
C PRO A 21 -15.16 -1.90 -5.64
N LYS A 22 -15.91 -0.83 -5.32
CA LYS A 22 -15.85 -0.16 -4.01
C LYS A 22 -17.25 0.07 -3.46
N ALA A 23 -17.38 0.11 -2.14
CA ALA A 23 -18.64 0.28 -1.46
C ALA A 23 -19.36 1.56 -1.92
N ALA A 24 -20.60 1.38 -2.39
CA ALA A 24 -21.43 2.42 -2.99
C ALA A 24 -20.80 3.13 -4.21
N GLY A 25 -19.85 2.50 -4.90
CA GLY A 25 -19.16 3.07 -6.07
C GLY A 25 -18.28 4.29 -5.75
N LYS A 26 -17.97 4.55 -4.48
CA LYS A 26 -17.19 5.71 -4.05
C LYS A 26 -15.72 5.32 -3.90
N ASP A 27 -14.86 5.98 -4.65
CA ASP A 27 -13.42 5.74 -4.63
C ASP A 27 -12.69 6.77 -3.76
N PHE A 28 -11.98 6.27 -2.74
CA PHE A 28 -11.11 7.05 -1.86
C PHE A 28 -9.66 6.54 -1.88
N VAL A 29 -9.34 5.67 -2.85
CA VAL A 29 -8.01 5.07 -2.98
C VAL A 29 -7.12 6.00 -3.80
N GLU A 30 -6.06 6.50 -3.19
CA GLU A 30 -4.95 7.16 -3.87
C GLU A 30 -3.96 6.12 -4.36
N ILE A 31 -3.33 6.41 -5.50
CA ILE A 31 -2.46 5.45 -6.21
C ILE A 31 -1.20 6.18 -6.66
N LYS A 32 -0.04 5.61 -6.38
CA LYS A 32 1.23 6.11 -6.91
C LYS A 32 2.17 4.97 -7.27
N VAL A 33 2.77 5.05 -8.45
CA VAL A 33 3.89 4.18 -8.84
C VAL A 33 5.20 4.91 -8.50
N VAL A 34 6.13 4.19 -7.89
CA VAL A 34 7.43 4.69 -7.44
C VAL A 34 8.54 3.85 -8.07
N THR A 35 9.55 4.51 -8.63
CA THR A 35 10.64 3.87 -9.39
C THR A 35 11.99 4.54 -9.13
N GLY A 36 13.08 3.88 -9.54
CA GLY A 36 14.43 4.45 -9.50
C GLY A 36 14.84 4.95 -8.11
N ALA A 37 15.33 6.19 -8.03
CA ALA A 37 15.87 6.77 -6.79
C ALA A 37 14.84 6.86 -5.64
N GLU A 38 13.54 6.92 -5.93
CA GLU A 38 12.53 6.92 -4.88
C GLU A 38 12.36 5.53 -4.22
N VAL A 39 12.62 4.44 -4.96
CA VAL A 39 12.63 3.07 -4.40
C VAL A 39 13.81 2.90 -3.44
N GLU A 40 14.98 3.42 -3.80
CA GLU A 40 16.16 3.41 -2.92
C GLU A 40 15.88 4.16 -1.61
N ARG A 41 15.28 5.36 -1.70
CA ARG A 41 14.88 6.15 -0.53
C ARG A 41 13.86 5.43 0.35
N LEU A 42 12.89 4.72 -0.26
CA LEU A 42 11.93 3.89 0.48
C LEU A 42 12.64 2.76 1.25
N ALA A 43 13.59 2.08 0.60
CA ALA A 43 14.37 1.02 1.23
C ALA A 43 15.16 1.54 2.43
N GLU A 44 15.92 2.63 2.26
CA GLU A 44 16.68 3.26 3.34
C GLU A 44 15.80 3.69 4.51
N THR A 45 14.66 4.33 4.22
CA THR A 45 13.71 4.77 5.25
C THR A 45 13.11 3.59 6.00
N CYS A 46 12.79 2.49 5.31
CA CYS A 46 12.31 1.26 5.94
C CYS A 46 13.35 0.68 6.91
N VAL A 47 14.62 0.61 6.50
CA VAL A 47 15.71 0.12 7.37
C VAL A 47 15.91 1.05 8.57
N ALA A 48 15.93 2.37 8.35
CA ALA A 48 16.10 3.36 9.40
C ALA A 48 14.97 3.27 10.44
N TYR A 49 13.72 3.20 10.00
CA TYR A 49 12.56 3.06 10.88
C TYR A 49 12.66 1.80 11.77
N GLY A 50 13.11 0.69 11.20
CA GLY A 50 13.36 -0.54 11.96
C GLY A 50 14.37 -0.37 13.09
N LYS A 51 15.48 0.31 12.80
CA LYS A 51 16.54 0.61 13.79
C LYS A 51 16.03 1.55 14.88
N GLU A 52 15.37 2.64 14.50
CA GLU A 52 14.84 3.65 15.42
C GLU A 52 13.78 3.08 16.37
N THR A 53 12.92 2.18 15.87
CA THR A 53 11.81 1.63 16.65
C THR A 53 12.12 0.29 17.33
N GLY A 54 13.29 -0.31 17.05
CA GLY A 54 13.65 -1.66 17.53
C GLY A 54 12.77 -2.78 16.95
N LYS A 55 11.97 -2.51 15.91
CA LYS A 55 11.08 -3.50 15.30
C LYS A 55 11.88 -4.44 14.38
N LYS A 56 11.59 -5.74 14.49
CA LYS A 56 12.29 -6.80 13.73
C LYS A 56 11.83 -6.88 12.26
N ASN A 57 12.73 -7.38 11.41
CA ASN A 57 12.51 -7.70 9.99
C ASN A 57 12.28 -6.49 9.05
N TRP A 58 12.51 -5.26 9.53
CA TRP A 58 12.44 -4.05 8.71
C TRP A 58 13.68 -3.86 7.83
N ASP A 59 14.82 -4.35 8.30
CA ASP A 59 16.06 -4.50 7.55
C ASP A 59 15.88 -5.40 6.33
N ARG A 60 15.31 -6.59 6.53
CA ARG A 60 15.00 -7.54 5.45
C ARG A 60 14.00 -6.97 4.46
N ASP A 61 12.90 -6.40 4.95
CA ASP A 61 11.88 -5.84 4.05
C ASP A 61 12.43 -4.60 3.31
N GLY A 62 13.32 -3.82 3.94
CA GLY A 62 14.07 -2.75 3.29
C GLY A 62 14.92 -3.27 2.13
N GLU A 63 15.62 -4.39 2.30
CA GLU A 63 16.42 -4.98 1.22
C GLU A 63 15.55 -5.52 0.07
N ASN A 64 14.41 -6.13 0.38
CA ASN A 64 13.44 -6.54 -0.65
C ASN A 64 12.94 -5.33 -1.48
N ILE A 65 12.68 -4.19 -0.81
CA ILE A 65 12.31 -2.95 -1.50
C ILE A 65 13.46 -2.47 -2.38
N ARG A 66 14.70 -2.49 -1.88
CA ARG A 66 15.89 -2.06 -2.63
C ARG A 66 16.07 -2.83 -3.94
N GLN A 67 15.79 -4.12 -3.90
CA GLN A 67 15.89 -5.02 -5.06
C GLN A 67 14.65 -5.02 -5.95
N SER A 68 13.63 -4.21 -5.62
CA SER A 68 12.44 -4.03 -6.44
C SER A 68 12.70 -3.06 -7.57
N ALA A 69 12.16 -3.34 -8.76
CA ALA A 69 12.25 -2.43 -9.90
C ALA A 69 11.22 -1.29 -9.79
N ALA A 70 10.07 -1.57 -9.19
CA ALA A 70 9.00 -0.60 -8.97
C ALA A 70 8.25 -0.94 -7.67
N VAL A 71 7.58 0.07 -7.11
CA VAL A 71 6.67 -0.09 -5.96
C VAL A 71 5.36 0.59 -6.29
N LEU A 72 4.25 -0.15 -6.19
CA LEU A 72 2.92 0.45 -6.21
C LEU A 72 2.50 0.82 -4.79
N LEU A 73 2.16 2.08 -4.55
CA LEU A 73 1.59 2.57 -3.31
C LEU A 73 0.08 2.78 -3.48
N LEU A 74 -0.68 2.28 -2.51
CA LEU A 74 -2.11 2.51 -2.39
C LEU A 74 -2.42 3.10 -1.02
N ALA A 75 -3.25 4.13 -0.97
CA ALA A 75 -3.62 4.77 0.28
C ALA A 75 -5.12 5.05 0.35
N LEU A 76 -5.71 5.01 1.54
CA LEU A 76 -7.00 5.65 1.80
C LEU A 76 -6.76 7.11 2.16
N LYS A 77 -7.41 8.02 1.43
CA LYS A 77 -7.31 9.47 1.68
C LYS A 77 -8.67 10.07 1.97
N LYS A 78 -8.81 10.66 3.16
CA LYS A 78 -10.02 11.36 3.63
C LYS A 78 -11.29 10.54 3.38
N ALA A 79 -11.21 9.23 3.61
CA ALA A 79 -12.26 8.29 3.24
C ALA A 79 -13.50 8.49 4.12
N GLN A 80 -14.59 8.96 3.52
CA GLN A 80 -15.84 9.16 4.23
C GLN A 80 -16.53 7.83 4.56
N ALA A 81 -17.26 7.79 5.67
CA ALA A 81 -18.04 6.62 6.06
C ALA A 81 -19.03 6.20 4.95
N ALA A 82 -19.34 4.91 4.89
CA ALA A 82 -20.24 4.37 3.86
C ALA A 82 -21.70 4.84 3.99
N GLY A 83 -22.09 5.40 5.14
CA GLY A 83 -23.47 5.86 5.39
C GLY A 83 -24.46 4.73 5.71
N LEU A 84 -23.96 3.53 6.02
CA LEU A 84 -24.78 2.33 6.23
C LEU A 84 -25.27 2.17 7.68
N ASN A 85 -24.73 2.93 8.64
CA ASN A 85 -25.01 2.78 10.08
C ASN A 85 -24.91 1.33 10.59
N CYS A 86 -23.92 0.59 10.06
CA CYS A 86 -23.83 -0.87 10.23
C CYS A 86 -23.12 -1.36 11.50
N GLY A 87 -22.55 -0.48 12.33
CA GLY A 87 -21.83 -0.88 13.54
C GLY A 87 -20.41 -1.47 13.33
N ALA A 88 -20.03 -1.86 12.11
CA ALA A 88 -18.78 -2.61 11.86
C ALA A 88 -17.48 -1.87 12.24
N CYS A 89 -17.51 -0.54 12.38
CA CYS A 89 -16.38 0.26 12.84
C CYS A 89 -16.40 0.57 14.35
N GLY A 90 -17.32 -0.05 15.10
CA GLY A 90 -17.50 0.15 16.53
C GLY A 90 -18.49 1.27 16.91
N PHE A 91 -19.05 2.00 15.93
CA PHE A 91 -19.99 3.11 16.16
C PHE A 91 -21.38 2.79 15.60
N ALA A 92 -22.43 3.15 16.35
CA ALA A 92 -23.82 2.88 15.99
C ALA A 92 -24.26 3.60 14.70
N LYS A 93 -23.92 4.89 14.56
CA LYS A 93 -24.17 5.66 13.33
C LYS A 93 -22.86 6.07 12.68
N CYS A 94 -22.87 6.17 11.36
CA CYS A 94 -21.73 6.66 10.59
C CYS A 94 -21.35 8.12 10.93
N SER A 95 -22.31 8.91 11.40
CA SER A 95 -22.08 10.28 11.92
C SER A 95 -21.26 10.32 13.20
N ASP A 96 -21.23 9.21 13.94
CA ASP A 96 -20.59 9.14 15.26
C ASP A 96 -19.11 8.72 15.12
N LEU A 97 -18.68 8.29 13.92
CA LEU A 97 -17.29 7.97 13.62
C LEU A 97 -16.48 9.28 13.60
N PRO A 98 -15.54 9.49 14.54
CA PRO A 98 -14.77 10.72 14.59
C PRO A 98 -13.77 10.80 13.44
N ASN A 99 -13.26 12.01 13.20
CA ASN A 99 -12.16 12.20 12.25
C ASN A 99 -10.93 11.36 12.64
N PRO A 100 -10.19 10.80 11.67
CA PRO A 100 -8.98 10.06 11.95
C PRO A 100 -7.95 10.91 12.72
N VAL A 101 -7.40 10.32 13.78
CA VAL A 101 -6.31 10.89 14.58
C VAL A 101 -5.03 10.14 14.23
N ALA A 102 -3.90 10.86 14.21
CA ALA A 102 -2.60 10.27 13.93
C ALA A 102 -2.23 9.23 15.01
N GLY A 103 -1.94 8.00 14.57
CA GLY A 103 -1.32 6.97 15.39
C GLY A 103 0.19 6.83 15.09
N PRO A 104 0.84 5.78 15.63
CA PRO A 104 2.30 5.60 15.49
C PRO A 104 2.79 5.41 14.05
N GLU A 105 1.96 4.79 13.19
CA GLU A 105 2.29 4.47 11.80
C GLU A 105 1.20 4.93 10.82
N PHE A 106 -0.06 4.91 11.24
CA PHE A 106 -1.26 5.21 10.45
C PHE A 106 -2.28 5.99 11.29
N ALA A 107 -3.25 6.63 10.65
CA ALA A 107 -4.33 7.35 11.31
C ALA A 107 -5.63 6.53 11.37
N GLY A 108 -6.43 6.76 12.41
CA GLY A 108 -7.73 6.10 12.58
C GLY A 108 -8.57 6.77 13.66
N PRO A 109 -9.84 6.36 13.86
CA PRO A 109 -10.50 5.21 13.23
C PRO A 109 -10.89 5.44 11.77
N ILE A 110 -11.11 4.37 11.01
CA ILE A 110 -11.54 4.39 9.60
C ILE A 110 -12.77 3.49 9.45
N CYS A 111 -13.70 3.86 8.59
CA CYS A 111 -14.86 3.02 8.27
C CYS A 111 -14.40 1.65 7.73
N ALA A 112 -14.90 0.56 8.32
CA ALA A 112 -14.50 -0.81 7.97
C ALA A 112 -14.67 -1.12 6.47
N TRP A 113 -15.72 -0.61 5.83
CA TRP A 113 -15.94 -0.78 4.40
C TRP A 113 -14.89 -0.06 3.54
N ARG A 114 -14.31 1.05 4.01
CA ARG A 114 -13.24 1.75 3.28
C ARG A 114 -11.92 1.01 3.39
N ILE A 115 -11.65 0.39 4.54
CA ILE A 115 -10.54 -0.56 4.68
C ILE A 115 -10.73 -1.75 3.71
N MET A 116 -11.95 -2.27 3.61
CA MET A 116 -12.25 -3.34 2.65
C MET A 116 -12.06 -2.88 1.20
N ASP A 117 -12.49 -1.66 0.83
CA ASP A 117 -12.28 -1.07 -0.50
C ASP A 117 -10.78 -1.02 -0.85
N LEU A 118 -9.93 -0.61 0.09
CA LEU A 118 -8.46 -0.65 -0.07
C LEU A 118 -7.96 -2.08 -0.26
N GLY A 119 -8.49 -3.04 0.52
CA GLY A 119 -8.17 -4.46 0.40
C GLY A 119 -8.53 -5.04 -0.97
N ILE A 120 -9.69 -4.68 -1.52
CA ILE A 120 -10.10 -5.08 -2.87
C ILE A 120 -9.15 -4.47 -3.91
N ALA A 121 -8.82 -3.18 -3.80
CA ALA A 121 -7.86 -2.53 -4.70
C ALA A 121 -6.47 -3.19 -4.66
N LEU A 122 -5.98 -3.51 -3.46
CA LEU A 122 -4.72 -4.26 -3.25
C LEU A 122 -4.77 -5.65 -3.89
N GLY A 123 -5.86 -6.39 -3.68
CA GLY A 123 -6.07 -7.71 -4.26
C GLY A 123 -6.13 -7.68 -5.79
N SER A 124 -6.84 -6.71 -6.37
CA SER A 124 -6.90 -6.48 -7.82
C SER A 124 -5.53 -6.17 -8.42
N ALA A 125 -4.76 -5.29 -7.78
CA ALA A 125 -3.40 -4.96 -8.20
C ALA A 125 -2.46 -6.18 -8.12
N ALA A 126 -2.43 -6.89 -6.99
CA ALA A 126 -1.60 -8.07 -6.80
C ALA A 126 -1.96 -9.17 -7.80
N LYS A 127 -3.26 -9.37 -8.09
CA LYS A 127 -3.72 -10.31 -9.12
C LYS A 127 -3.20 -9.93 -10.50
N THR A 128 -3.22 -8.65 -10.87
CA THR A 128 -2.67 -8.17 -12.14
C THR A 128 -1.18 -8.47 -12.28
N ALA A 129 -0.39 -8.22 -11.22
CA ALA A 129 1.02 -8.61 -11.21
C ALA A 129 1.20 -10.11 -11.43
N SER A 130 0.42 -10.95 -10.74
CA SER A 130 0.47 -12.40 -10.89
C SER A 130 0.07 -12.90 -12.28
N ILE A 131 -0.91 -12.26 -12.94
CA ILE A 131 -1.28 -12.60 -14.33
C ILE A 131 -0.10 -12.34 -15.29
N LEU A 132 0.71 -11.33 -14.99
CA LEU A 132 1.88 -10.92 -15.77
C LEU A 132 3.17 -11.59 -15.29
N ASN A 133 3.07 -12.55 -14.37
CA ASN A 133 4.21 -13.25 -13.76
C ASN A 133 5.27 -12.32 -13.12
N ALA A 134 4.85 -11.14 -12.66
CA ALA A 134 5.70 -10.27 -11.86
C ALA A 134 5.63 -10.68 -10.39
N ASP A 135 6.80 -10.96 -9.82
CA ASP A 135 6.93 -11.23 -8.38
C ASP A 135 6.50 -9.99 -7.61
N ASN A 136 5.69 -10.19 -6.57
CA ASN A 136 5.17 -9.10 -5.76
C ASN A 136 4.82 -9.56 -4.34
N ARG A 137 4.70 -8.60 -3.44
CA ARG A 137 4.21 -8.84 -2.07
C ARG A 137 3.52 -7.62 -1.50
N ILE A 138 2.31 -7.78 -0.98
CA ILE A 138 1.64 -6.72 -0.22
C ILE A 138 2.39 -6.51 1.11
N MET A 139 2.86 -5.29 1.36
CA MET A 139 3.71 -4.93 2.49
C MET A 139 3.21 -3.67 3.20
N TYR A 140 2.91 -3.80 4.49
CA TYR A 140 2.53 -2.65 5.33
C TYR A 140 3.74 -1.73 5.61
N ARG A 141 4.95 -2.30 5.78
CA ARG A 141 6.18 -1.55 6.11
C ARG A 141 6.55 -0.51 5.04
N VAL A 142 6.35 -0.86 3.78
CA VAL A 142 6.51 0.05 2.63
C VAL A 142 5.60 1.26 2.79
N GLY A 143 4.37 1.05 3.24
CA GLY A 143 3.41 2.14 3.48
C GLY A 143 3.86 3.09 4.58
N VAL A 144 4.46 2.56 5.67
CA VAL A 144 5.02 3.39 6.75
C VAL A 144 6.17 4.27 6.22
N ALA A 145 7.13 3.67 5.52
CA ALA A 145 8.25 4.40 4.92
C ALA A 145 7.77 5.46 3.91
N ALA A 146 6.78 5.12 3.08
CA ALA A 146 6.20 6.05 2.10
C ALA A 146 5.53 7.26 2.75
N ARG A 147 4.87 7.09 3.90
CA ARG A 147 4.29 8.19 4.68
C ARG A 147 5.37 9.09 5.27
N GLN A 148 6.44 8.52 5.83
CA GLN A 148 7.55 9.31 6.37
C GLN A 148 8.23 10.19 5.30
N LEU A 149 8.31 9.69 4.07
CA LEU A 149 8.87 10.42 2.93
C LEU A 149 7.87 11.36 2.23
N ASN A 150 6.60 11.40 2.67
CA ASN A 150 5.51 12.13 2.00
C ASN A 150 5.36 11.77 0.51
N LEU A 151 5.61 10.50 0.14
CA LEU A 151 5.48 10.07 -1.26
C LEU A 151 4.02 9.98 -1.70
N ILE A 152 3.13 9.64 -0.78
CA ILE A 152 1.68 9.52 -0.98
C ILE A 152 0.96 9.96 0.29
N GLU A 153 -0.17 10.65 0.13
CA GLU A 153 -1.00 11.09 1.24
C GLU A 153 -2.11 10.08 1.54
N GLY A 154 -2.35 9.81 2.82
CA GLY A 154 -3.47 9.02 3.27
C GLY A 154 -3.37 8.63 4.74
N GLU A 155 -4.52 8.28 5.32
CA GLU A 155 -4.61 7.81 6.70
C GLU A 155 -4.05 6.40 6.86
N LEU A 156 -4.22 5.54 5.84
CA LEU A 156 -3.68 4.19 5.77
C LEU A 156 -3.01 3.99 4.41
N VAL A 157 -1.75 3.55 4.40
CA VAL A 157 -0.95 3.34 3.18
C VAL A 157 -0.39 1.93 3.18
N VAL A 158 -0.42 1.27 2.02
CA VAL A 158 0.14 -0.07 1.80
C VAL A 158 0.92 -0.05 0.49
N GLY A 159 2.06 -0.74 0.45
CA GLY A 159 2.87 -0.87 -0.76
C GLY A 159 2.87 -2.28 -1.33
N ILE A 160 3.08 -2.38 -2.64
CA ILE A 160 3.33 -3.61 -3.39
C ILE A 160 4.63 -3.42 -4.19
N PRO A 161 5.79 -3.76 -3.61
CA PRO A 161 7.03 -3.90 -4.37
C PRO A 161 6.91 -4.98 -5.45
N LEU A 162 7.58 -4.74 -6.57
CA LEU A 162 7.56 -5.56 -7.78
C LEU A 162 8.99 -5.87 -8.23
N SER A 163 9.24 -7.15 -8.48
CA SER A 163 10.49 -7.63 -9.04
C SER A 163 10.23 -8.63 -10.16
N ALA A 164 11.25 -8.87 -10.97
CA ALA A 164 11.22 -9.94 -11.95
C ALA A 164 12.64 -10.51 -12.07
N THR A 165 12.91 -11.50 -11.23
CA THR A 165 14.21 -12.15 -11.04
C THR A 165 14.03 -13.67 -11.15
N GLY A 166 15.12 -14.42 -11.40
CA GLY A 166 15.02 -15.88 -11.56
C GLY A 166 14.54 -16.61 -10.29
N LYS A 167 14.85 -16.05 -9.12
CA LYS A 167 14.30 -16.45 -7.82
C LYS A 167 13.59 -15.25 -7.21
N SER A 168 12.40 -15.45 -6.69
CA SER A 168 11.60 -14.39 -6.07
C SER A 168 12.25 -13.92 -4.76
N ILE A 169 12.65 -12.66 -4.71
CA ILE A 169 13.30 -12.03 -3.53
C ILE A 169 12.36 -11.98 -2.31
N TYR A 170 11.04 -12.05 -2.53
CA TYR A 170 10.06 -11.97 -1.44
C TYR A 170 9.88 -13.26 -0.64
N PHE A 171 10.46 -14.37 -1.11
CA PHE A 171 10.33 -15.71 -0.54
C PHE A 171 11.66 -16.33 -0.10
N ASP A 172 12.72 -15.54 0.02
CA ASP A 172 13.96 -15.96 0.68
C ASP A 172 13.73 -16.06 2.20
N ARG A 173 13.52 -17.29 2.67
CA ARG A 173 13.32 -17.66 4.09
C ARG A 173 14.22 -18.82 4.47
#